data_AF-A0A1C8ZUX4-F1
#
_entry.id   AF-A0A1C8ZUX4-F1
#
_cell.length_a   1.000
_cell.length_b   1.000
_cell.length_c   1.000
_cell.angle_alpha   90.00
_cell.angle_beta   90.00
_cell.angle_gamma   90.00
#
_symmetry.space_group_name_H-M   'P 1'
#
loop_
_entity.id
_entity.type
_entity.pdbx_description
1 polymer ?
#
loop_
_entity_poly.entity_id
_entity_poly.type
_entity_poly.pdbx_seq_one_letter_code
_entity_poly.pdbx_strand_id
1 'polypeptide(L)'
;MEAIRRFVNDIEKSKDPYEIEILKNLWRNKTMVISQNLNVAEEEEGDRLKLLVLKGAEAIIIHKPTDVFIYIENISSVELETLRYLVIKKKGVEADNDFVSLAYEYLSVKNKGKIGIINKINN
;
A
#
# COMPACT_ATOMS: atom_id res chain seq x y z
N MET A 1 13.31 -1.86 -2.85
CA MET A 1 13.51 -1.65 -4.31
C MET A 1 12.50 -2.43 -5.13
N GLU A 2 12.34 -3.73 -4.89
CA GLU A 2 11.40 -4.56 -5.67
C GLU A 2 9.93 -4.11 -5.54
N ALA A 3 9.50 -3.68 -4.34
CA ALA A 3 8.16 -3.12 -4.13
C ALA A 3 7.85 -1.91 -5.01
N ILE A 4 8.82 -1.00 -5.16
CA ILE A 4 8.67 0.20 -6.00
C ILE A 4 8.61 -0.23 -7.47
N ARG A 5 9.48 -1.15 -7.90
CA ARG A 5 9.48 -1.67 -9.27
C ARG A 5 8.13 -2.32 -9.62
N ARG A 6 7.59 -3.15 -8.72
CA ARG A 6 6.30 -3.83 -8.91
C ARG A 6 5.14 -2.84 -8.88
N PHE A 7 5.17 -1.86 -7.98
CA PHE A 7 4.19 -0.77 -7.94
C PHE A 7 4.12 -0.03 -9.29
N VAL A 8 5.27 0.46 -9.79
CA VAL A 8 5.29 1.29 -11.00
C VAL A 8 4.89 0.48 -12.24
N ASN A 9 5.43 -0.73 -12.39
CA ASN A 9 5.18 -1.54 -13.59
C ASN A 9 3.77 -2.15 -13.63
N ASP A 10 3.27 -2.63 -12.48
CA ASP A 10 2.08 -3.49 -12.45
C ASP A 10 0.82 -2.76 -11.96
N ILE A 11 0.97 -1.66 -11.20
CA ILE A 11 -0.15 -0.89 -10.65
C ILE A 11 -0.29 0.45 -11.38
N GLU A 12 0.73 1.31 -11.33
CA GLU A 12 0.74 2.59 -12.02
C GLU A 12 0.86 2.42 -13.54
N LYS A 13 1.39 1.27 -13.98
CA LYS A 13 1.60 0.89 -15.38
C LYS A 13 2.50 1.87 -16.15
N SER A 14 3.30 2.68 -15.44
CA SER A 14 4.34 3.48 -16.08
C SER A 14 5.49 2.58 -16.52
N LYS A 15 5.93 2.80 -17.76
CA LYS A 15 7.11 2.13 -18.32
C LYS A 15 8.27 3.10 -18.49
N ASP A 16 8.13 4.33 -18.02
CA ASP A 16 9.18 5.34 -18.12
C ASP A 16 10.30 5.03 -17.11
N PRO A 17 11.52 4.72 -17.59
CA PRO A 17 12.66 4.47 -16.70
C PRO A 17 12.99 5.66 -15.80
N TYR A 18 12.72 6.88 -16.25
CA TYR A 18 13.00 8.10 -15.49
C TYR A 18 12.07 8.26 -14.29
N GLU A 19 10.77 8.00 -14.48
CA GLU A 19 9.78 8.02 -13.40
C GLU A 19 10.08 6.94 -12.35
N ILE A 20 10.41 5.73 -12.81
CA ILE A 20 10.84 4.64 -11.93
C ILE A 20 12.05 5.08 -11.08
N GLU A 21 13.02 5.75 -11.69
CA GLU A 21 14.22 6.21 -10.98
C GLU A 21 13.93 7.34 -9.98
N ILE A 22 13.04 8.28 -10.32
CA ILE A 22 12.56 9.29 -9.38
C ILE A 22 11.90 8.63 -8.16
N LEU A 23 10.94 7.72 -8.38
CA LEU A 23 10.23 7.06 -7.28
C LEU A 23 11.15 6.20 -6.43
N LYS A 24 12.11 5.50 -7.06
CA LYS A 24 13.17 4.78 -6.34
C LYS A 24 13.93 5.72 -5.41
N ASN A 25 14.33 6.90 -5.88
CA ASN A 25 15.07 7.87 -5.07
C ASN A 25 14.21 8.45 -3.95
N LEU A 26 12.95 8.80 -4.23
CA LEU A 26 12.03 9.37 -3.24
C LEU A 26 11.65 8.37 -2.13
N TRP A 27 11.46 7.10 -2.48
CA TRP A 27 10.91 6.09 -1.57
C TRP A 27 11.93 5.05 -1.12
N ARG A 28 13.22 5.20 -1.47
CA ARG A 28 14.29 4.25 -1.09
C ARG A 28 14.25 3.88 0.39
N ASN A 29 14.13 4.88 1.24
CA ASN A 29 14.14 4.74 2.70
C ASN A 29 12.75 4.45 3.29
N LYS A 30 11.72 4.32 2.45
CA LYS A 30 10.33 4.03 2.81
C LYS A 30 9.95 2.59 2.46
N THR A 31 10.93 1.72 2.20
CA THR A 31 10.66 0.31 1.89
C THR A 31 10.60 -0.53 3.16
N MET A 32 9.67 -1.48 3.21
CA MET A 32 9.46 -2.35 4.37
C MET A 32 9.26 -3.81 3.95
N VAL A 33 9.68 -4.71 4.83
CA VAL A 33 9.34 -6.13 4.78
C VAL A 33 8.46 -6.42 5.98
N ILE A 34 7.28 -6.99 5.74
CA ILE A 34 6.39 -7.45 6.81
C ILE A 34 6.88 -8.80 7.32
N SER A 35 7.10 -8.90 8.63
CA SER A 35 7.26 -10.18 9.33
C SER A 35 5.89 -10.82 9.60
N GLN A 36 5.81 -12.16 9.62
CA GLN A 36 4.56 -12.93 9.70
C GLN A 36 3.68 -12.70 10.96
N ASN A 37 4.18 -11.97 11.97
CA ASN A 37 3.46 -11.75 13.24
C ASN A 37 2.84 -10.34 13.31
N LEU A 38 1.87 -10.06 12.45
CA LEU A 38 1.07 -8.83 12.54
C LEU A 38 -0.03 -9.00 13.58
N ASN A 39 -0.11 -8.09 14.55
CA ASN A 39 -1.21 -8.02 15.52
C ASN A 39 -2.43 -7.33 14.89
N VAL A 40 -3.11 -8.04 13.99
CA VAL A 40 -4.31 -7.56 13.31
C VAL A 40 -5.47 -7.49 14.31
N ALA A 41 -6.08 -6.32 14.43
CA ALA A 41 -7.26 -6.07 15.24
C ALA A 41 -8.54 -6.23 14.42
N GLU A 42 -8.54 -5.68 13.21
CA GLU A 42 -9.70 -5.69 12.31
C GLU A 42 -9.23 -5.88 10.86
N GLU A 43 -10.09 -6.45 10.02
CA GLU A 43 -9.81 -6.68 8.61
C GLU A 43 -11.04 -6.29 7.78
N GLU A 44 -10.80 -5.60 6.67
CA GLU A 44 -11.81 -5.34 5.64
C GLU A 44 -11.30 -5.85 4.30
N GLU A 45 -12.16 -6.54 3.56
CA GLU A 45 -11.82 -7.09 2.25
C GLU A 45 -12.71 -6.54 1.15
N GLY A 46 -12.08 -5.92 0.15
CA GLY A 46 -12.70 -5.42 -1.07
C GLY A 46 -12.43 -6.29 -2.28
N ASP A 47 -12.71 -5.76 -3.47
CA ASP A 47 -12.45 -6.46 -4.74
C ASP A 47 -10.94 -6.65 -4.99
N ARG A 48 -10.19 -5.54 -5.05
CA ARG A 48 -8.74 -5.54 -5.32
C ARG A 48 -7.88 -5.09 -4.15
N LEU A 49 -8.49 -4.46 -3.16
CA LEU A 49 -7.81 -3.98 -1.95
C LEU A 49 -8.22 -4.81 -0.75
N LYS A 50 -7.31 -4.94 0.20
CA LYS A 50 -7.56 -5.49 1.54
C LYS A 50 -6.93 -4.55 2.56
N LEU A 51 -7.66 -4.26 3.63
CA LEU A 51 -7.20 -3.43 4.74
C LEU A 51 -7.02 -4.31 5.98
N LEU A 52 -5.85 -4.21 6.59
CA LEU A 52 -5.57 -4.75 7.92
C LEU A 52 -5.39 -3.58 8.88
N VAL A 53 -6.24 -3.49 9.89
CA VAL A 53 -6.09 -2.52 10.98
C VAL A 53 -5.28 -3.20 12.08
N LEU A 54 -4.18 -2.57 12.48
CA LEU A 54 -3.29 -3.10 13.51
C LEU A 54 -3.53 -2.38 14.83
N LYS A 55 -3.16 -3.04 15.93
CA LYS A 55 -3.10 -2.37 17.23
C LYS A 55 -2.05 -1.26 17.18
N GLY A 56 -2.40 -0.04 17.63
CA GLY A 56 -1.47 1.09 17.71
C GLY A 56 -1.70 2.23 16.71
N ALA A 57 -2.92 2.36 16.15
CA ALA A 57 -3.24 3.37 15.12
C ALA A 57 -2.41 3.21 13.84
N GLU A 58 -2.22 1.96 13.43
CA GLU A 58 -1.48 1.57 12.23
C GLU A 58 -2.39 0.74 11.32
N ALA A 59 -2.14 0.80 10.02
CA ALA A 59 -2.86 -0.04 9.08
C ALA A 59 -1.98 -0.48 7.90
N ILE A 60 -2.38 -1.57 7.26
CA ILE A 60 -1.79 -2.05 6.02
C ILE A 60 -2.88 -2.12 4.96
N ILE A 61 -2.63 -1.49 3.82
CA ILE A 61 -3.46 -1.64 2.63
C ILE A 61 -2.70 -2.50 1.64
N ILE A 62 -3.33 -3.57 1.20
CA ILE A 62 -2.76 -4.55 0.30
C ILE A 62 -3.47 -4.43 -1.04
N HIS A 63 -2.71 -4.22 -2.11
CA HIS A 63 -3.17 -4.39 -3.47
C HIS A 63 -3.05 -5.88 -3.85
N LYS A 64 -4.16 -6.61 -3.74
CA LYS A 64 -4.21 -8.08 -3.88
C LYS A 64 -3.62 -8.59 -5.20
N PRO A 65 -3.85 -7.98 -6.37
CA PRO A 65 -3.32 -8.49 -7.63
C PRO A 65 -1.79 -8.50 -7.72
N THR A 66 -1.12 -7.61 -6.98
CA THR A 66 0.35 -7.46 -7.05
C THR A 66 1.04 -7.72 -5.72
N ASP A 67 0.32 -8.12 -4.68
CA ASP A 67 0.85 -8.32 -3.33
C ASP A 67 1.64 -7.11 -2.77
N VAL A 68 1.54 -5.94 -3.40
CA VAL A 68 2.19 -4.72 -2.93
C VAL A 68 1.33 -4.17 -1.81
N PHE A 69 1.96 -3.72 -0.73
CA PHE A 69 1.25 -3.11 0.38
C PHE A 69 1.81 -1.73 0.74
N ILE A 70 0.95 -0.90 1.32
CA ILE A 70 1.30 0.34 2.00
C ILE A 70 1.03 0.13 3.48
N TYR A 71 2.06 0.22 4.30
CA TYR A 71 1.97 0.32 5.75
C TYR A 71 1.86 1.79 6.14
N ILE A 72 0.93 2.14 7.01
CA ILE A 72 0.63 3.53 7.39
C ILE A 72 0.68 3.63 8.92
N GLU A 73 1.48 4.57 9.41
CA GLU A 73 1.65 4.87 10.83
C GLU A 73 0.78 6.06 11.25
N ASN A 74 0.36 6.10 12.52
CA ASN A 74 -0.34 7.24 13.12
C ASN A 74 -1.60 7.68 12.33
N ILE A 75 -2.44 6.70 11.98
CA ILE A 75 -3.73 6.90 11.32
C ILE A 75 -4.72 7.55 12.29
N SER A 76 -5.34 8.64 11.84
CA SER A 76 -6.51 9.22 12.51
C SER A 76 -7.79 8.43 12.21
N SER A 77 -8.82 8.60 13.04
CA SER A 77 -10.13 7.94 12.82
C SER A 77 -10.73 8.30 11.45
N VAL A 78 -10.58 9.54 10.98
CA VAL A 78 -11.09 9.98 9.68
C VAL A 78 -10.34 9.32 8.53
N GLU A 79 -9.01 9.21 8.64
CA GLU A 79 -8.21 8.47 7.66
C GLU A 79 -8.63 7.00 7.63
N LEU A 80 -8.79 6.35 8.79
CA LEU A 80 -9.22 4.96 8.87
C LEU A 80 -10.55 4.72 8.16
N GLU A 81 -11.57 5.53 8.42
CA GLU A 81 -12.87 5.42 7.75
C GLU A 81 -12.79 5.68 6.24
N THR A 82 -11.92 6.60 5.82
CA THR A 82 -11.65 6.83 4.40
C THR A 82 -11.04 5.58 3.76
N LEU A 83 -10.07 4.94 4.42
CA LEU A 83 -9.46 3.70 3.91
C LEU A 83 -10.48 2.57 3.80
N ARG A 84 -11.33 2.39 4.82
CA ARG A 84 -12.42 1.41 4.82
C ARG A 84 -13.37 1.63 3.64
N TYR A 85 -13.78 2.88 3.43
CA TYR A 85 -14.64 3.24 2.31
C TYR A 85 -14.02 2.89 0.96
N LEU A 86 -12.75 3.27 0.74
CA LEU A 86 -12.04 2.99 -0.51
C LEU A 86 -11.92 1.48 -0.74
N VAL A 87 -11.56 0.72 0.28
CA VAL A 87 -11.42 -0.74 0.19
C VAL A 87 -12.74 -1.42 -0.17
N ILE A 88 -13.84 -1.07 0.51
CA ILE A 88 -15.11 -1.78 0.37
C ILE A 88 -15.88 -1.36 -0.89
N LYS A 89 -15.85 -0.08 -1.27
CA LYS A 89 -16.72 0.46 -2.33
C LYS A 89 -16.12 0.41 -3.72
N LYS A 90 -14.79 0.48 -3.83
CA LYS A 90 -14.11 0.66 -5.11
C LYS A 90 -13.74 -0.68 -5.73
N LYS A 91 -13.86 -0.77 -7.05
CA LYS A 91 -13.72 -2.02 -7.81
C LYS A 91 -12.86 -1.83 -9.03
N GLY A 92 -12.23 -2.90 -9.52
CA GLY A 92 -11.46 -2.86 -10.76
C GLY A 92 -10.44 -1.73 -10.81
N VAL A 93 -10.43 -0.99 -11.92
CA VAL A 93 -9.47 0.10 -12.17
C VAL A 93 -9.61 1.25 -11.18
N GLU A 94 -10.80 1.52 -10.64
CA GLU A 94 -10.95 2.58 -9.63
C GLU A 94 -10.14 2.26 -8.36
N ALA A 95 -10.19 1.00 -7.92
CA ALA A 95 -9.43 0.54 -6.77
C ALA A 95 -7.90 0.62 -6.99
N ASP A 96 -7.44 0.38 -8.22
CA ASP A 96 -6.02 0.56 -8.59
C ASP A 96 -5.60 2.02 -8.46
N ASN A 97 -6.41 2.93 -9.01
CA ASN A 97 -6.14 4.37 -8.98
C ASN A 97 -6.17 4.94 -7.57
N ASP A 98 -7.09 4.44 -6.73
CA ASP A 98 -7.14 4.81 -5.33
C ASP A 98 -5.87 4.32 -4.61
N PHE A 99 -5.41 3.10 -4.86
CA PHE A 99 -4.16 2.61 -4.29
C PHE A 99 -2.95 3.45 -4.69
N VAL A 100 -2.86 3.86 -5.97
CA VAL A 100 -1.82 4.78 -6.46
C VAL A 100 -1.87 6.10 -5.71
N SER A 101 -3.06 6.69 -5.59
CA SER A 101 -3.26 7.96 -4.87
C SER A 101 -2.84 7.85 -3.40
N LEU A 102 -3.18 6.74 -2.74
CA LEU A 102 -2.78 6.47 -1.36
C LEU A 102 -1.26 6.30 -1.22
N ALA A 103 -0.60 5.66 -2.19
CA ALA A 103 0.85 5.54 -2.19
C ALA A 103 1.49 6.93 -2.21
N TYR A 104 1.09 7.80 -3.13
CA TYR A 104 1.58 9.17 -3.19
C TYR A 104 1.28 9.97 -1.92
N GLU A 105 0.06 9.88 -1.42
CA GLU A 105 -0.37 10.61 -0.22
C GLU A 105 0.44 10.20 1.01
N TYR A 106 0.50 8.90 1.32
CA TYR A 106 1.12 8.45 2.56
C TYR A 106 2.65 8.34 2.47
N LEU A 107 3.20 7.95 1.32
CA LEU A 107 4.64 7.90 1.17
C LEU A 107 5.20 9.31 0.93
N SER A 108 4.69 10.09 -0.01
CA SER A 108 5.33 11.35 -0.41
C SER A 108 4.85 12.57 0.37
N VAL A 109 3.53 12.77 0.49
CA VAL A 109 2.96 14.01 1.03
C VAL A 109 2.99 14.02 2.56
N LYS A 110 2.38 13.02 3.19
CA LYS A 110 2.28 12.91 4.65
C LYS A 110 3.53 12.33 5.29
N ASN A 111 4.34 11.58 4.52
CA ASN A 111 5.53 10.89 5.01
C ASN A 111 5.24 9.99 6.23
N LYS A 112 4.09 9.30 6.22
CA LYS A 112 3.62 8.36 7.24
C LYS A 112 3.57 6.92 6.73
N GLY A 113 3.93 6.71 5.46
CA GLY A 113 3.78 5.45 4.76
C GLY A 113 5.11 4.75 4.49
N LYS A 114 5.06 3.42 4.46
CA LYS A 114 6.10 2.54 3.92
C LYS A 114 5.48 1.61 2.89
N ILE A 115 6.23 1.24 1.85
CA ILE A 115 5.78 0.32 0.79
C ILE A 115 6.57 -0.99 0.83
N GLY A 116 5.89 -2.10 0.57
CA GLY A 116 6.53 -3.42 0.55
C GLY A 116 5.81 -4.41 -0.36
N ILE A 117 6.30 -5.64 -0.37
CA ILE A 117 5.66 -6.79 -1.03
C ILE A 117 5.41 -7.85 0.03
N ILE A 118 4.24 -8.48 -0.02
CA ILE A 118 3.96 -9.68 0.75
C ILE A 118 4.72 -10.83 0.08
N ASN A 119 5.84 -11.24 0.68
CA ASN A 119 6.53 -12.44 0.22
C ASN A 119 5.69 -13.66 0.61
N LYS A 120 5.09 -14.33 -0.39
CA LYS A 120 4.69 -15.73 -0.22
C LYS A 120 5.98 -16.52 -0.16
N ILE A 121 6.36 -16.99 1.03
CA ILE A 121 7.38 -18.03 1.14
C ILE A 121 6.72 -19.27 0.54
N ASN A 122 7.17 -19.69 -0.65
CA ASN A 122 6.82 -21.00 -1.18
C ASN A 122 7.34 -22.03 -0.17
N ASN A 123 6.42 -22.72 0.51
CA ASN A 123 6.74 -23.96 1.22
C ASN A 123 7.03 -25.06 0.20
#